data_AF-A0A7J3XTL0-F1
#
_entry.id   AF-A0A7J3XTL0-F1
#
_cell.length_a   1.000
_cell.length_b   1.000
_cell.length_c   1.000
_cell.angle_alpha   90.00
_cell.angle_beta   90.00
_cell.angle_gamma   90.00
#
_symmetry.space_group_name_H-M   'P 1'
#
loop_
_entity.id
_entity.type
_entity.pdbx_description
1 polymer ?
#
loop_
_entity_poly.entity_id
_entity_poly.type
_entity_poly.pdbx_seq_one_letter_code
_entity_poly.pdbx_strand_id
1 'polypeptide(L)'
;SRLVEKYSLIHNPPNYPIVGRNAFAHRSGIHVHGVIEEPACYEPFDPSLVGQSRRIVFGKHTGKHGVKMFLEQLGIRATEEQLSAIAAKVRELGEAKKVLMDEDVFAIAEAVLGGIPEGERPLKLKELVVVTGSNVTPTASVSIEMGGREIRAASTGVGPVDASAKAIEKAIGAIGHYTLDEFRVEAITGGTDSLASVEVSIRDRMMNRFKARAVDDDIVMASVTALIDAINRAMLYERLRSGRGQGGATAQPDARPIKA
;
A
#
# COMPACT_ATOMS: atom_id res chain seq x y z
N SER A 1 -4.33 12.62 24.11
CA SER A 1 -5.79 12.78 23.84
C SER A 1 -5.97 13.95 22.90
N ARG A 2 -6.49 13.74 21.68
CA ARG A 2 -6.62 14.80 20.64
C ARG A 2 -7.50 15.96 21.10
N LEU A 3 -8.52 15.68 21.90
CA LEU A 3 -9.45 16.67 22.43
C LEU A 3 -8.73 17.60 23.42
N VAL A 4 -7.91 17.02 24.30
CA VAL A 4 -7.12 17.78 25.28
C VAL A 4 -6.10 18.65 24.55
N GLU A 5 -5.33 18.12 23.60
CA GLU A 5 -4.37 18.91 22.82
C GLU A 5 -5.03 20.09 22.10
N LYS A 6 -6.23 19.87 21.54
CA LYS A 6 -7.00 20.91 20.85
C LYS A 6 -7.41 22.06 21.77
N TYR A 7 -7.86 21.75 23.00
CA TYR A 7 -8.37 22.76 23.93
C TYR A 7 -7.29 23.36 24.84
N SER A 8 -6.23 22.62 25.16
CA SER A 8 -5.12 23.11 25.96
C SER A 8 -4.07 23.85 25.13
N LEU A 9 -4.06 23.66 23.80
CA LEU A 9 -3.02 24.13 22.89
C LEU A 9 -1.62 23.56 23.22
N ILE A 10 -1.55 22.50 24.01
CA ILE A 10 -0.31 21.80 24.39
C ILE A 10 -0.26 20.49 23.61
N HIS A 11 0.81 20.31 22.83
CA HIS A 11 1.04 19.06 22.11
C HIS A 11 1.51 17.96 23.06
N ASN A 12 0.93 16.76 22.91
CA ASN A 12 1.29 15.60 23.68
C ASN A 12 2.64 15.04 23.19
N PRO A 13 3.65 14.90 24.06
CA PRO A 13 4.93 14.31 23.66
C PRO A 13 4.76 12.93 23.03
N PRO A 14 5.53 12.57 21.99
CA PRO A 14 5.46 11.25 21.37
C PRO A 14 5.63 10.09 22.34
N ASN A 15 6.44 10.27 23.39
CA ASN A 15 6.75 9.29 24.42
C ASN A 15 5.85 9.40 25.67
N TYR A 16 4.78 10.20 25.63
CA TYR A 16 3.89 10.34 26.77
C TYR A 16 3.27 8.97 27.12
N PRO A 17 3.21 8.58 28.42
CA PRO A 17 2.69 7.28 28.81
C PRO A 17 1.28 7.05 28.28
N ILE A 18 1.00 5.82 27.82
CA ILE A 18 -0.31 5.32 27.36
C ILE A 18 -0.79 5.96 26.05
N VAL A 19 -0.78 7.29 25.95
CA VAL A 19 -1.43 8.05 24.86
C VAL A 19 -0.44 8.70 23.89
N GLY A 20 0.86 8.63 24.16
CA GLY A 20 1.90 9.08 23.25
C GLY A 20 1.97 8.21 22.00
N ARG A 21 2.26 8.80 20.84
CA ARG A 21 2.29 8.10 19.55
C ARG A 21 3.34 6.96 19.48
N ASN A 22 4.32 6.98 20.37
CA ASN A 22 5.39 5.98 20.47
C ASN A 22 5.20 5.02 21.66
N ALA A 23 4.09 5.11 22.40
CA ALA A 23 3.87 4.30 23.61
C ALA A 23 3.86 2.79 23.32
N PHE A 24 3.44 2.39 22.12
CA PHE A 24 3.40 0.99 21.65
C PHE A 24 4.23 0.81 20.36
N ALA A 25 5.33 1.58 20.25
CA ALA A 25 6.22 1.55 19.10
C ALA A 25 7.47 0.71 19.38
N HIS A 26 7.71 -0.31 18.56
CA HIS A 26 8.82 -1.26 18.70
C HIS A 26 9.83 -1.09 17.58
N ARG A 27 11.10 -0.86 17.93
CA ARG A 27 12.18 -0.61 16.96
C ARG A 27 13.21 -1.74 16.90
N SER A 28 13.54 -2.33 18.05
CA SER A 28 14.58 -3.35 18.14
C SER A 28 14.08 -4.66 17.56
N GLY A 29 14.88 -5.34 16.74
CA GLY A 29 14.52 -6.64 16.18
C GLY A 29 14.13 -7.69 17.23
N ILE A 30 14.79 -7.68 18.39
CA ILE A 30 14.44 -8.58 19.51
C ILE A 30 13.12 -8.21 20.20
N HIS A 31 12.79 -6.92 20.29
CA HIS A 31 11.51 -6.48 20.86
C HIS A 31 10.38 -6.78 19.89
N VAL A 32 10.60 -6.53 18.59
CA VAL A 32 9.64 -6.88 17.54
C VAL A 32 9.36 -8.38 17.56
N HIS A 33 10.40 -9.22 17.64
CA HIS A 33 10.23 -10.66 17.75
C HIS A 33 9.43 -11.04 18.99
N GLY A 34 9.84 -10.56 20.16
CA GLY A 34 9.17 -10.92 21.41
C GLY A 34 7.72 -10.44 21.48
N VAL A 35 7.39 -9.26 20.94
CA VAL A 35 6.01 -8.78 20.87
C VAL A 35 5.15 -9.57 19.87
N ILE A 36 5.76 -10.12 18.82
CA ILE A 36 5.06 -10.99 17.88
C ILE A 36 4.73 -12.35 18.53
N GLU A 37 5.66 -12.91 19.30
CA GLU A 37 5.47 -14.21 19.96
C GLU A 37 4.60 -14.11 21.23
N GLU A 38 4.90 -13.15 22.10
CA GLU A 38 4.23 -12.93 23.38
C GLU A 38 4.18 -11.42 23.68
N PRO A 39 3.10 -10.73 23.25
CA PRO A 39 2.93 -9.29 23.46
C PRO A 39 3.19 -8.84 24.91
N ALA A 40 2.80 -9.65 25.91
CA ALA A 40 2.94 -9.30 27.32
C ALA A 40 4.40 -9.05 27.75
N CYS A 41 5.39 -9.52 26.98
CA CYS A 41 6.81 -9.27 27.24
C CYS A 41 7.19 -7.78 27.19
N TYR A 42 6.53 -6.99 26.34
CA TYR A 42 6.85 -5.57 26.15
C TYR A 42 5.63 -4.66 26.09
N GLU A 43 4.42 -5.22 26.07
CA GLU A 43 3.15 -4.49 26.12
C GLU A 43 2.36 -4.92 27.36
N PRO A 44 2.33 -4.09 28.42
CA PRO A 44 1.63 -4.43 29.65
C PRO A 44 0.13 -4.70 29.48
N PHE A 45 -0.47 -4.18 28.42
CA PHE A 45 -1.86 -4.38 28.03
C PHE A 45 -2.02 -4.14 26.53
N ASP A 46 -3.11 -4.64 25.95
CA ASP A 46 -3.37 -4.50 24.52
C ASP A 46 -3.54 -3.00 24.14
N PRO A 47 -2.81 -2.50 23.12
CA PRO A 47 -2.90 -1.10 22.68
C PRO A 47 -4.32 -0.66 22.33
N SER A 48 -5.17 -1.58 21.84
CA SER A 48 -6.54 -1.28 21.42
C SER A 48 -7.43 -0.84 22.58
N LEU A 49 -7.13 -1.26 23.82
CA LEU A 49 -7.87 -0.85 25.03
C LEU A 49 -7.82 0.66 25.26
N VAL A 50 -6.80 1.33 24.72
CA VAL A 50 -6.61 2.78 24.83
C VAL A 50 -6.71 3.48 23.47
N GLY A 51 -7.29 2.80 22.47
CA GLY A 51 -7.45 3.32 21.11
C GLY A 51 -6.12 3.52 20.38
N GLN A 52 -5.08 2.79 20.77
CA GLN A 52 -3.77 2.76 20.11
C GLN A 52 -3.61 1.48 19.29
N SER A 53 -2.58 1.47 18.45
CA SER A 53 -2.19 0.31 17.66
C SER A 53 -0.71 0.06 17.83
N ARG A 54 -0.32 -1.22 17.88
CA ARG A 54 1.08 -1.62 17.81
C ARG A 54 1.72 -1.09 16.53
N ARG A 55 2.92 -0.52 16.66
CA ARG A 55 3.65 0.04 15.52
C ARG A 55 5.08 -0.47 15.50
N ILE A 56 5.54 -0.93 14.35
CA ILE A 56 6.97 -1.21 14.13
C ILE A 56 7.64 0.03 13.56
N VAL A 57 8.82 0.35 14.09
CA VAL A 57 9.67 1.45 13.61
C VAL A 57 10.81 0.86 12.82
N PHE A 58 10.87 1.17 11.53
CA PHE A 58 11.89 0.65 10.63
C PHE A 58 13.16 1.53 10.61
N GLY A 59 14.32 0.87 10.60
CA GLY A 59 15.63 1.51 10.45
C GLY A 59 16.78 0.51 10.62
N LYS A 60 17.95 0.96 11.08
CA LYS A 60 19.16 0.12 11.22
C LYS A 60 19.01 -1.16 12.07
N HIS A 61 17.99 -1.26 12.91
CA HIS A 61 17.72 -2.43 13.77
C HIS A 61 16.58 -3.31 13.26
N THR A 62 16.04 -3.05 12.06
CA THR A 62 14.97 -3.86 11.49
C THR A 62 15.42 -5.31 11.29
N GLY A 63 14.69 -6.26 11.86
CA GLY A 63 14.84 -7.69 11.61
C GLY A 63 13.92 -8.21 10.50
N LYS A 64 14.13 -9.46 10.06
CA LYS A 64 13.24 -10.13 9.10
C LYS A 64 11.80 -10.20 9.62
N HIS A 65 11.62 -10.47 10.92
CA HIS A 65 10.30 -10.55 11.55
C HIS A 65 9.50 -9.24 11.43
N GLY A 66 10.18 -8.09 11.55
CA GLY A 66 9.53 -6.80 11.37
C GLY A 66 9.07 -6.58 9.93
N VAL A 67 9.90 -6.97 8.96
CA VAL A 67 9.53 -6.93 7.53
C VAL A 67 8.40 -7.91 7.24
N LYS A 68 8.46 -9.13 7.76
CA LYS A 68 7.44 -10.16 7.57
C LYS A 68 6.07 -9.68 8.07
N MET A 69 6.02 -9.17 9.30
CA MET A 69 4.77 -8.64 9.87
C MET A 69 4.22 -7.48 9.05
N PHE A 70 5.08 -6.60 8.54
CA PHE A 70 4.69 -5.50 7.67
C PHE A 70 4.06 -5.98 6.35
N LEU A 71 4.69 -6.95 5.70
CA LEU A 71 4.16 -7.53 4.46
C LEU A 71 2.87 -8.31 4.72
N GLU A 72 2.76 -9.04 5.84
CA GLU A 72 1.54 -9.74 6.23
C GLU A 72 0.36 -8.78 6.46
N GLN A 73 0.60 -7.59 7.04
CA GLN A 73 -0.43 -6.53 7.16
C GLN A 73 -0.93 -6.03 5.80
N LEU A 74 -0.09 -6.12 4.76
CA LEU A 74 -0.46 -5.81 3.38
C LEU A 74 -1.12 -6.98 2.65
N GLY A 75 -1.10 -8.19 3.25
CA GLY A 75 -1.47 -9.43 2.58
C GLY A 75 -0.41 -9.89 1.57
N ILE A 76 0.84 -9.44 1.71
CA ILE A 76 1.96 -9.76 0.83
C ILE A 76 2.79 -10.89 1.40
N ARG A 77 3.05 -11.92 0.59
CA ARG A 77 3.90 -13.06 0.94
C ARG A 77 5.28 -12.89 0.32
N ALA A 78 6.30 -13.24 1.09
CA ALA A 78 7.69 -13.22 0.66
C ALA A 78 8.42 -14.45 1.19
N THR A 79 9.38 -14.97 0.43
CA THR A 79 10.26 -16.07 0.87
C THR A 79 11.27 -15.57 1.92
N GLU A 80 11.94 -16.49 2.61
CA GLU A 80 12.97 -16.12 3.58
C GLU A 80 14.12 -15.34 2.94
N GLU A 81 14.50 -15.66 1.70
CA GLU A 81 15.53 -14.95 0.94
C GLU A 81 15.07 -13.52 0.64
N GLN A 82 13.82 -13.35 0.19
CA GLN A 82 13.25 -12.03 -0.10
C GLN A 82 13.14 -11.18 1.18
N LEU A 83 12.63 -11.76 2.29
CA LEU A 83 12.58 -11.09 3.59
C LEU A 83 13.97 -10.65 4.07
N SER A 84 14.99 -11.49 3.83
CA SER A 84 16.38 -11.16 4.16
C SER A 84 16.90 -9.99 3.33
N ALA A 85 16.65 -10.00 2.02
CA ALA A 85 17.07 -8.94 1.11
C ALA A 85 16.37 -7.60 1.41
N ILE A 86 15.07 -7.63 1.70
CA ILE A 86 14.31 -6.43 2.10
C ILE A 86 14.85 -5.90 3.43
N ALA A 87 15.03 -6.76 4.44
CA ALA A 87 15.57 -6.32 5.73
C ALA A 87 16.98 -5.72 5.61
N ALA A 88 17.83 -6.27 4.73
CA ALA A 88 19.16 -5.72 4.48
C ALA A 88 19.09 -4.30 3.89
N LYS A 89 18.29 -4.08 2.85
CA LYS A 89 18.10 -2.74 2.24
C LYS A 89 17.47 -1.74 3.22
N VAL A 90 16.51 -2.18 4.03
CA VAL A 90 15.90 -1.35 5.10
C VAL A 90 16.96 -0.91 6.12
N ARG A 91 17.91 -1.79 6.49
CA ARG A 91 19.01 -1.41 7.40
C ARG A 91 19.96 -0.43 6.75
N GLU A 92 20.40 -0.69 5.52
CA GLU A 92 21.29 0.18 4.76
C GLU A 92 20.73 1.60 4.66
N LEU A 93 19.48 1.73 4.22
CA LEU A 93 18.80 3.03 4.16
C LEU A 93 18.52 3.61 5.55
N GLY A 94 18.34 2.76 6.56
CA GLY A 94 18.16 3.15 7.97
C GLY A 94 19.44 3.58 8.68
N GLU A 95 20.62 3.31 8.11
CA GLU A 95 21.90 3.88 8.56
C GLU A 95 22.07 5.31 8.02
N ALA A 96 21.72 5.52 6.74
CA ALA A 96 21.76 6.84 6.11
C ALA A 96 20.62 7.77 6.59
N LYS A 97 19.40 7.25 6.73
CA LYS A 97 18.21 7.95 7.23
C LYS A 97 17.86 7.44 8.63
N LYS A 98 17.72 8.33 9.62
CA LYS A 98 17.50 7.93 11.04
C LYS A 98 16.29 7.00 11.26
N VAL A 99 15.21 7.18 10.51
CA VAL A 99 13.95 6.42 10.59
C VAL A 99 13.34 6.36 9.19
N LEU A 100 12.87 5.18 8.79
CA LEU A 100 12.14 4.99 7.53
C LEU A 100 10.64 5.00 7.79
N MET A 101 9.89 5.56 6.84
CA MET A 101 8.43 5.53 6.86
C MET A 101 7.93 4.23 6.20
N ASP A 102 6.64 3.92 6.39
CA ASP A 102 6.06 2.70 5.82
C ASP A 102 6.14 2.70 4.29
N GLU A 103 6.05 3.87 3.66
CA GLU A 103 6.17 4.06 2.21
C GLU A 103 7.58 3.72 1.73
N ASP A 104 8.62 4.09 2.50
CA ASP A 104 10.00 3.73 2.17
C ASP A 104 10.17 2.20 2.19
N VAL A 105 9.61 1.53 3.22
CA VAL A 105 9.73 0.07 3.39
C VAL A 105 8.93 -0.68 2.32
N PHE A 106 7.73 -0.20 2.00
CA PHE A 106 6.92 -0.75 0.91
C PHE A 106 7.63 -0.62 -0.44
N ALA A 107 8.20 0.54 -0.75
CA ALA A 107 8.97 0.74 -1.98
C ALA A 107 10.19 -0.19 -2.07
N ILE A 108 10.90 -0.40 -0.95
CA ILE A 108 12.02 -1.37 -0.88
C ILE A 108 11.50 -2.79 -1.14
N ALA A 109 10.38 -3.17 -0.53
CA ALA A 109 9.78 -4.48 -0.71
C ALA A 109 9.41 -4.72 -2.17
N GLU A 110 8.69 -3.79 -2.81
CA GLU A 110 8.34 -3.90 -4.23
C GLU A 110 9.59 -4.04 -5.11
N ALA A 111 10.65 -3.28 -4.84
CA ALA A 111 11.89 -3.36 -5.60
C ALA A 111 12.60 -4.71 -5.46
N VAL A 112 12.45 -5.42 -4.33
CA VAL A 112 13.01 -6.76 -4.12
C VAL A 112 12.11 -7.85 -4.71
N LEU A 113 10.79 -7.68 -4.62
CA LEU A 113 9.80 -8.63 -5.12
C LEU A 113 9.60 -8.54 -6.65
N GLY A 114 10.04 -7.45 -7.29
CA GLY A 114 9.80 -7.20 -8.71
C GLY A 114 8.40 -6.62 -8.98
N GLY A 115 7.81 -5.93 -7.99
CA GLY A 115 6.43 -5.43 -8.01
C GLY A 115 5.52 -6.19 -7.03
N ILE A 116 4.23 -5.86 -7.05
CA ILE A 116 3.22 -6.55 -6.25
C ILE A 116 2.91 -7.91 -6.88
N PRO A 117 3.05 -9.03 -6.16
CA PRO A 117 2.71 -10.35 -6.67
C PRO A 117 1.28 -10.41 -7.20
N GLU A 118 1.08 -11.04 -8.35
CA GLU A 118 -0.20 -11.01 -9.07
C GLU A 118 -1.38 -11.53 -8.22
N GLY A 119 -1.15 -12.56 -7.41
CA GLY A 119 -2.17 -13.12 -6.50
C GLY A 119 -2.63 -12.15 -5.41
N GLU A 120 -1.84 -11.13 -5.11
CA GLU A 120 -2.02 -10.22 -3.97
C GLU A 120 -2.51 -8.83 -4.40
N ARG A 121 -2.52 -8.57 -5.71
CA ARG A 121 -3.07 -7.33 -6.29
C ARG A 121 -4.55 -7.20 -5.95
N PRO A 122 -4.97 -6.13 -5.25
CA PRO A 122 -6.38 -5.89 -4.94
C PRO A 122 -7.28 -5.78 -6.18
N LEU A 123 -6.75 -5.21 -7.25
CA LEU A 123 -7.42 -4.98 -8.53
C LEU A 123 -6.64 -5.67 -9.65
N LYS A 124 -7.35 -6.48 -10.44
CA LYS A 124 -6.80 -7.18 -11.61
C LYS A 124 -7.61 -6.82 -12.85
N LEU A 125 -6.93 -6.47 -13.94
CA LEU A 125 -7.58 -6.32 -15.24
C LEU A 125 -7.88 -7.71 -15.82
N LYS A 126 -9.12 -7.93 -16.27
CA LYS A 126 -9.52 -9.16 -16.99
C LYS A 126 -9.68 -8.89 -18.47
N GLU A 127 -10.31 -7.78 -18.80
CA GLU A 127 -10.61 -7.41 -20.17
C GLU A 127 -10.52 -5.90 -20.32
N LEU A 128 -9.95 -5.46 -21.45
CA LEU A 128 -10.00 -4.10 -21.92
C LEU A 128 -10.35 -4.14 -23.40
N VAL A 129 -11.41 -3.42 -23.77
CA VAL A 129 -11.79 -3.17 -25.16
C VAL A 129 -11.84 -1.68 -25.37
N VAL A 130 -11.10 -1.18 -26.36
CA VAL A 130 -11.07 0.23 -26.70
C VAL A 130 -11.40 0.41 -28.17
N VAL A 131 -12.36 1.28 -28.44
CA VAL A 131 -12.75 1.68 -29.80
C VAL A 131 -12.40 3.15 -29.96
N THR A 132 -11.55 3.44 -30.93
CA THR A 132 -11.12 4.80 -31.27
C THR A 132 -10.91 4.92 -32.77
N GLY A 133 -11.11 6.11 -33.33
CA GLY A 133 -10.96 6.36 -34.76
C GLY A 133 -11.45 7.75 -35.15
N SER A 134 -11.24 8.13 -36.40
CA SER A 134 -11.72 9.41 -36.94
C SER A 134 -13.26 9.45 -36.97
N ASN A 135 -13.86 10.53 -36.46
CA ASN A 135 -15.31 10.70 -36.34
C ASN A 135 -16.03 9.63 -35.49
N VAL A 136 -15.30 8.94 -34.61
CA VAL A 136 -15.86 8.02 -33.62
C VAL A 136 -15.58 8.60 -32.24
N THR A 137 -16.56 8.54 -31.33
CA THR A 137 -16.32 8.92 -29.93
C THR A 137 -15.46 7.85 -29.26
N PRO A 138 -14.24 8.14 -28.79
CA PRO A 138 -13.40 7.16 -28.12
C PRO A 138 -14.13 6.55 -26.93
N THR A 139 -14.20 5.23 -26.91
CA THR A 139 -14.99 4.47 -25.95
C THR A 139 -14.18 3.30 -25.45
N ALA A 140 -14.16 3.08 -24.14
CA ALA A 140 -13.52 1.93 -23.52
C ALA A 140 -14.52 1.16 -22.65
N SER A 141 -14.39 -0.16 -22.66
CA SER A 141 -15.06 -1.10 -21.76
C SER A 141 -14.00 -1.89 -21.03
N VAL A 142 -14.14 -2.01 -19.71
CA VAL A 142 -13.24 -2.77 -18.85
C VAL A 142 -14.01 -3.82 -18.07
N SER A 143 -13.37 -4.97 -17.87
CA SER A 143 -13.71 -5.94 -16.83
C SER A 143 -12.56 -6.02 -15.85
N ILE A 144 -12.82 -5.76 -14.58
CA ILE A 144 -11.83 -5.88 -13.49
C ILE A 144 -12.31 -6.92 -12.48
N GLU A 145 -11.37 -7.65 -11.89
CA GLU A 145 -11.61 -8.50 -10.72
C GLU A 145 -11.10 -7.77 -9.47
N MET A 146 -11.95 -7.65 -8.47
CA MET A 146 -11.62 -7.02 -7.20
C MET A 146 -12.41 -7.68 -6.06
N GLY A 147 -11.70 -8.13 -5.02
CA GLY A 147 -12.33 -8.83 -3.90
C GLY A 147 -13.10 -10.09 -4.31
N GLY A 148 -12.62 -10.80 -5.35
CA GLY A 148 -13.27 -12.00 -5.90
C GLY A 148 -14.54 -11.74 -6.70
N ARG A 149 -14.88 -10.47 -6.97
CA ARG A 149 -16.02 -10.09 -7.83
C ARG A 149 -15.52 -9.48 -9.13
N GLU A 150 -16.16 -9.87 -10.22
CA GLU A 150 -15.97 -9.23 -11.52
C GLU A 150 -16.88 -8.00 -11.63
N ILE A 151 -16.30 -6.87 -12.02
CA ILE A 151 -16.99 -5.61 -12.19
C ILE A 151 -16.71 -5.11 -13.60
N ARG A 152 -17.78 -4.78 -14.33
CA ARG A 152 -17.70 -4.23 -15.68
C ARG A 152 -18.12 -2.78 -15.70
N ALA A 153 -17.40 -1.96 -16.44
CA ALA A 153 -17.75 -0.57 -16.66
C ALA A 153 -17.32 -0.12 -18.05
N ALA A 154 -18.03 0.87 -18.57
CA ALA A 154 -17.67 1.53 -19.82
C ALA A 154 -17.79 3.04 -19.67
N SER A 155 -16.93 3.76 -20.39
CA SER A 155 -16.91 5.21 -20.47
C SER A 155 -16.43 5.68 -21.83
N THR A 156 -16.80 6.92 -22.17
CA THR A 156 -16.21 7.66 -23.28
C THR A 156 -15.10 8.58 -22.77
N GLY A 157 -14.28 9.08 -23.69
CA GLY A 157 -13.20 10.01 -23.38
C GLY A 157 -12.74 10.81 -24.59
N VAL A 158 -11.79 11.72 -24.37
CA VAL A 158 -11.15 12.52 -25.43
C VAL A 158 -10.28 11.64 -26.33
N GLY A 159 -9.75 10.54 -25.79
CA GLY A 159 -8.94 9.55 -26.50
C GLY A 159 -9.02 8.18 -25.83
N PRO A 160 -8.34 7.16 -26.38
CA PRO A 160 -8.41 5.80 -25.88
C PRO A 160 -7.94 5.68 -24.42
N VAL A 161 -6.86 6.38 -24.05
CA VAL A 161 -6.32 6.38 -22.69
C VAL A 161 -7.31 7.01 -21.70
N ASP A 162 -7.87 8.17 -22.03
CA ASP A 162 -8.84 8.88 -21.17
C ASP A 162 -10.13 8.07 -20.99
N ALA A 163 -10.64 7.45 -22.08
CA ALA A 163 -11.81 6.59 -22.02
C ALA A 163 -11.57 5.39 -21.10
N SER A 164 -10.40 4.74 -21.22
CA SER A 164 -10.01 3.61 -20.37
C SER A 164 -9.85 4.03 -18.90
N ALA A 165 -9.19 5.14 -18.62
CA ALA A 165 -9.00 5.65 -17.27
C ALA A 165 -10.34 5.94 -16.59
N LYS A 166 -11.28 6.61 -17.29
CA LYS A 166 -12.64 6.87 -16.79
C LYS A 166 -13.46 5.60 -16.60
N ALA A 167 -13.31 4.61 -17.49
CA ALA A 167 -13.98 3.32 -17.35
C ALA A 167 -13.49 2.59 -16.08
N ILE A 168 -12.18 2.60 -15.81
CA ILE A 168 -11.59 2.05 -14.59
C ILE A 168 -12.07 2.82 -13.36
N GLU A 169 -12.03 4.16 -13.39
CA GLU A 169 -12.53 5.02 -12.29
C GLU A 169 -14.00 4.70 -11.97
N LYS A 170 -14.83 4.52 -13.00
CA LYS A 170 -16.23 4.13 -12.84
C LYS A 170 -16.39 2.72 -12.27
N ALA A 171 -15.53 1.77 -12.64
CA ALA A 171 -15.54 0.42 -12.09
C ALA A 171 -15.16 0.39 -10.60
N ILE A 172 -14.22 1.25 -10.17
CA ILE A 172 -13.76 1.33 -8.78
C ILE A 172 -14.54 2.33 -7.92
N GLY A 173 -15.38 3.18 -8.50
CA GLY A 173 -15.94 4.37 -7.86
C GLY A 173 -16.74 4.14 -6.57
N ALA A 174 -17.18 2.90 -6.30
CA ALA A 174 -17.79 2.53 -5.02
C ALA A 174 -16.77 2.43 -3.85
N ILE A 175 -15.48 2.38 -4.14
CA ILE A 175 -14.42 2.00 -3.18
C ILE A 175 -13.42 3.13 -2.95
N GLY A 176 -13.08 3.89 -3.98
CA GLY A 176 -12.11 4.96 -3.87
C GLY A 176 -12.21 5.95 -5.02
N HIS A 177 -11.80 7.19 -4.76
CA HIS A 177 -11.58 8.19 -5.80
C HIS A 177 -10.10 8.55 -5.81
N TYR A 178 -9.47 8.36 -6.96
CA TYR A 178 -8.08 8.67 -7.20
C TYR A 178 -7.99 9.71 -8.31
N THR A 179 -7.22 10.77 -8.09
CA THR A 179 -7.00 11.82 -9.10
C THR A 179 -5.69 11.54 -9.83
N LEU A 180 -5.71 11.55 -11.16
CA LEU A 180 -4.50 11.47 -11.98
C LEU A 180 -3.77 12.82 -11.93
N ASP A 181 -2.60 12.85 -11.27
CA ASP A 181 -1.77 14.04 -11.08
C ASP A 181 -0.76 14.22 -12.23
N GLU A 182 -0.12 13.12 -12.67
CA GLU A 182 0.93 13.13 -13.67
C GLU A 182 0.72 11.95 -14.63
N PHE A 183 0.89 12.21 -15.92
CA PHE A 183 0.85 11.20 -16.97
C PHE A 183 1.93 11.52 -17.99
N ARG A 184 2.87 10.59 -18.19
CA ARG A 184 4.01 10.75 -19.11
C ARG A 184 4.18 9.52 -19.97
N VAL A 185 4.31 9.73 -21.28
CA VAL A 185 4.56 8.66 -22.26
C VAL A 185 5.88 8.96 -22.96
N GLU A 186 6.76 7.95 -23.03
CA GLU A 186 8.05 8.03 -23.69
C GLU A 186 8.23 6.80 -24.58
N ALA A 187 8.62 7.00 -25.83
CA ALA A 187 9.06 5.90 -26.68
C ALA A 187 10.45 5.44 -26.22
N ILE A 188 10.63 4.14 -26.01
CA ILE A 188 11.91 3.57 -25.58
C ILE A 188 12.86 3.44 -26.77
N THR A 189 12.32 3.11 -27.93
CA THR A 189 13.06 2.91 -29.19
C THR A 189 12.47 3.78 -30.30
N GLY A 190 13.08 3.75 -31.48
CA GLY A 190 12.46 4.29 -32.69
C GLY A 190 11.64 3.20 -33.41
N GLY A 191 10.66 3.62 -34.21
CA GLY A 191 9.78 2.71 -34.96
C GLY A 191 8.31 2.90 -34.62
N THR A 192 7.41 2.55 -35.55
CA THR A 192 5.95 2.60 -35.31
C THR A 192 5.47 1.48 -34.40
N ASP A 193 6.32 0.49 -34.15
CA ASP A 193 6.18 -0.67 -33.29
C ASP A 193 7.04 -0.56 -32.02
N SER A 194 7.47 0.67 -31.68
CA SER A 194 8.32 0.91 -30.52
C SER A 194 7.57 0.63 -29.21
N LEU A 195 8.30 0.06 -28.25
CA LEU A 195 7.84 -0.02 -26.87
C LEU A 195 7.60 1.38 -26.31
N ALA A 196 6.42 1.56 -25.72
CA ALA A 196 6.03 2.73 -24.98
C ALA A 196 6.25 2.51 -23.49
N SER A 197 6.94 3.45 -22.85
CA SER A 197 7.04 3.57 -21.41
C SER A 197 6.04 4.61 -20.92
N VAL A 198 5.13 4.20 -20.03
CA VAL A 198 4.15 5.11 -19.43
C VAL A 198 4.38 5.22 -17.93
N GLU A 199 4.57 6.44 -17.43
CA GLU A 199 4.60 6.77 -16.00
C GLU A 199 3.32 7.50 -15.61
N VAL A 200 2.71 7.04 -14.52
CA VAL A 200 1.49 7.60 -13.92
C VAL A 200 1.78 7.99 -12.47
N SER A 201 1.29 9.15 -12.04
CA SER A 201 1.16 9.51 -10.63
C SER A 201 -0.31 9.77 -10.33
N ILE A 202 -0.86 9.08 -9.34
CA ILE A 202 -2.20 9.34 -8.80
C ILE A 202 -2.12 9.90 -7.39
N ARG A 203 -3.22 10.52 -6.96
CA ARG A 203 -3.40 11.05 -5.61
C ARG A 203 -4.68 10.48 -4.99
N ASP A 204 -4.59 10.07 -3.73
CA ASP A 204 -5.76 9.67 -2.94
C ASP A 204 -6.46 10.88 -2.28
N ARG A 205 -7.58 10.62 -1.60
CA ARG A 205 -8.34 11.64 -0.85
C ARG A 205 -7.56 12.25 0.33
N MET A 206 -6.53 11.58 0.81
CA MET A 206 -5.67 12.02 1.90
C MET A 206 -4.44 12.78 1.40
N MET A 207 -4.36 13.08 0.10
CA MET A 207 -3.25 13.76 -0.58
C MET A 207 -1.96 12.93 -0.65
N ASN A 208 -2.00 11.63 -0.40
CA ASN A 208 -0.86 10.76 -0.66
C ASN A 208 -0.72 10.54 -2.16
N ARG A 209 0.52 10.48 -2.64
CA ARG A 209 0.83 10.26 -4.06
C ARG A 209 1.40 8.88 -4.29
N PHE A 210 0.89 8.21 -5.32
CA PHE A 210 1.34 6.88 -5.73
C PHE A 210 1.74 6.93 -7.20
N LYS A 211 2.99 6.53 -7.46
CA LYS A 211 3.53 6.46 -8.82
C LYS A 211 3.57 5.02 -9.28
N ALA A 212 3.46 4.79 -10.58
CA ALA A 212 3.75 3.51 -11.22
C ALA A 212 4.22 3.73 -12.66
N ARG A 213 4.93 2.74 -13.19
CA ARG A 213 5.44 2.74 -14.55
C ARG A 213 5.17 1.38 -15.18
N ALA A 214 4.75 1.39 -16.44
CA ALA A 214 4.60 0.19 -17.24
C ALA A 214 5.24 0.39 -18.62
N VAL A 215 5.64 -0.72 -19.24
CA VAL A 215 6.22 -0.76 -20.58
C VAL A 215 5.45 -1.79 -21.39
N ASP A 216 4.99 -1.39 -22.57
CA ASP A 216 4.18 -2.22 -23.47
C ASP A 216 4.35 -1.72 -24.92
N ASP A 217 4.11 -2.54 -25.92
CA ASP A 217 4.07 -2.12 -27.33
C ASP A 217 2.78 -1.35 -27.67
N ASP A 218 1.70 -1.55 -26.90
CA ASP A 218 0.48 -0.75 -26.97
C ASP A 218 0.48 0.35 -25.88
N ILE A 219 0.52 1.61 -26.32
CA ILE A 219 0.46 2.79 -25.44
C ILE A 219 -0.76 2.74 -24.51
N VAL A 220 -1.90 2.25 -24.98
CA VAL A 220 -3.13 2.13 -24.20
C VAL A 220 -2.98 1.08 -23.12
N MET A 221 -2.40 -0.08 -23.45
CA MET A 221 -2.14 -1.15 -22.47
C MET A 221 -1.09 -0.74 -21.44
N ALA A 222 0.00 -0.10 -21.85
CA ALA A 222 0.98 0.48 -20.93
C ALA A 222 0.31 1.50 -19.98
N SER A 223 -0.54 2.38 -20.53
CA SER A 223 -1.24 3.39 -19.74
C SER A 223 -2.17 2.79 -18.70
N VAL A 224 -2.98 1.79 -19.11
CA VAL A 224 -3.92 1.11 -18.21
C VAL A 224 -3.17 0.31 -17.14
N THR A 225 -2.11 -0.40 -17.51
CA THR A 225 -1.29 -1.18 -16.57
C THR A 225 -0.64 -0.27 -15.53
N ALA A 226 -0.02 0.84 -15.95
CA ALA A 226 0.57 1.81 -15.03
C ALA A 226 -0.49 2.40 -14.08
N LEU A 227 -1.68 2.73 -14.59
CA LEU A 227 -2.76 3.25 -13.76
C LEU A 227 -3.25 2.23 -12.73
N ILE A 228 -3.46 0.97 -13.14
CA ILE A 228 -3.89 -0.12 -12.25
C ILE A 228 -2.84 -0.38 -11.17
N ASP A 229 -1.55 -0.38 -11.52
CA ASP A 229 -0.48 -0.58 -10.55
C ASP A 229 -0.40 0.58 -9.54
N ALA A 230 -0.58 1.83 -9.99
CA ALA A 230 -0.66 2.97 -9.08
C ALA A 230 -1.85 2.84 -8.11
N ILE A 231 -3.02 2.40 -8.60
CA ILE A 231 -4.22 2.17 -7.78
C ILE A 231 -3.99 1.03 -6.80
N ASN A 232 -3.40 -0.09 -7.23
CA ASN A 232 -3.07 -1.21 -6.36
C ASN A 232 -2.15 -0.78 -5.21
N ARG A 233 -1.14 0.06 -5.49
CA ARG A 233 -0.27 0.65 -4.46
C ARG A 233 -1.06 1.49 -3.47
N ALA A 234 -1.95 2.35 -3.96
CA ALA A 234 -2.82 3.17 -3.10
C ALA A 234 -3.71 2.31 -2.19
N MET A 235 -4.38 1.30 -2.75
CA MET A 235 -5.27 0.40 -2.00
C MET A 235 -4.53 -0.42 -0.94
N LEU A 236 -3.33 -0.91 -1.25
CA LEU A 236 -2.50 -1.64 -0.28
C LEU A 236 -2.05 -0.71 0.85
N TYR A 237 -1.64 0.50 0.52
CA TYR A 237 -1.27 1.50 1.51
C TYR A 237 -2.45 1.88 2.41
N GLU A 238 -3.66 2.01 1.87
CA GLU A 238 -4.88 2.23 2.65
C GLU A 238 -5.17 1.07 3.62
N ARG A 239 -4.98 -0.19 3.20
CA ARG A 239 -5.12 -1.37 4.09
C ARG A 239 -4.16 -1.31 5.28
N LEU A 240 -2.93 -0.86 5.04
CA LEU A 240 -1.89 -0.67 6.05
C LEU A 240 -2.34 0.32 7.14
N ARG A 241 -3.09 1.35 6.74
CA ARG A 241 -3.65 2.35 7.66
C ARG A 241 -4.94 1.86 8.34
N SER A 242 -5.81 1.14 7.63
CA SER A 242 -7.07 0.63 8.20
C SER A 242 -6.86 -0.54 9.15
N GLY A 243 -5.87 -1.41 8.89
CA GLY A 243 -5.48 -2.51 9.77
C GLY A 243 -4.97 -2.03 11.14
N ARG A 244 -4.39 -0.82 11.21
CA ARG A 244 -4.04 -0.15 12.47
C ARG A 244 -5.26 0.35 13.25
N GLY A 245 -6.43 0.47 12.61
CA GLY A 245 -7.68 0.89 13.27
C GLY A 245 -8.59 -0.25 13.74
N GLN A 246 -8.40 -1.50 13.26
CA GLN A 246 -9.32 -2.63 13.50
C GLN A 246 -8.69 -3.85 14.20
N GLY A 247 -7.37 -3.88 14.44
CA GLY A 247 -6.68 -5.03 15.04
C GLY A 247 -6.99 -5.35 16.51
N GLY A 248 -8.04 -4.78 17.11
CA GLY A 248 -8.43 -4.99 18.52
C GLY A 248 -9.59 -5.96 18.77
N ALA A 249 -10.12 -6.63 17.74
CA ALA A 249 -11.33 -7.43 17.88
C ALA A 249 -11.20 -8.83 17.28
N THR A 250 -10.25 -9.64 17.74
CA THR A 250 -10.40 -11.11 17.77
C THR A 250 -9.21 -11.77 18.48
N ALA A 251 -9.38 -12.05 19.77
CA ALA A 251 -8.96 -13.28 20.45
C ALA A 251 -9.27 -13.11 21.95
N GLN A 252 -10.37 -13.68 22.43
CA GLN A 252 -10.51 -13.93 23.87
C GLN A 252 -9.49 -15.02 24.22
N PRO A 253 -8.53 -14.78 25.13
CA PRO A 253 -7.71 -15.86 25.65
C PRO A 253 -8.55 -16.67 26.63
N ASP A 254 -8.65 -17.96 26.33
CA ASP A 254 -9.25 -18.99 27.16
C ASP A 254 -8.60 -18.95 28.55
N ALA A 255 -9.39 -18.61 29.58
CA ALA A 255 -8.92 -18.42 30.94
C ALA A 255 -8.49 -19.77 31.53
N ARG A 256 -7.18 -20.05 31.55
CA ARG A 256 -6.64 -21.12 32.40
C ARG A 256 -6.44 -20.59 33.83
N PRO A 257 -6.95 -21.30 34.85
CA PRO A 257 -6.78 -20.85 36.23
C PRO A 257 -5.33 -21.00 36.66
N ILE A 258 -4.78 -19.92 37.20
CA ILE A 258 -3.50 -19.92 37.91
C ILE A 258 -3.70 -20.78 39.16
N LYS A 259 -2.99 -21.91 39.25
CA LYS A 259 -2.90 -22.67 40.51
C LYS A 259 -1.89 -21.97 41.43
N ALA A 260 -2.34 -21.72 42.66
CA ALA A 260 -1.54 -21.24 43.78
C ALA A 260 -0.51 -22.28 44.24
#